data_AF-A0A7K2B2J1-F1
#
_entry.id   AF-A0A7K2B2J1-F1
#
_cell.length_a   1.000
_cell.length_b   1.000
_cell.length_c   1.000
_cell.angle_alpha   90.00
_cell.angle_beta   90.00
_cell.angle_gamma   90.00
#
_symmetry.space_group_name_H-M   'P 1'
#
loop_
_entity.id
_entity.type
_entity.pdbx_description
1 polymer ?
#
loop_
_entity_poly.entity_id
_entity_poly.type
_entity_poly.pdbx_seq_one_letter_code
_entity_poly.pdbx_strand_id
1 'polypeptide(L)'
;MIIYRGDLAEDAVDEPLGRALSGLASLGIEVDPERVNRWPKRRFAYEIDHLHEGYYVVIEFVGDGLDLSGFERSLRLQDAVVRHKLIRLPDSEAARRGLLGTSPDPVAAEAS
;
A
#
# COMPACT_ATOMS: atom_id res chain seq x y z
N MET A 1 -1.92 2.09 -1.15
CA MET A 1 -1.40 2.52 -2.47
C MET A 1 -0.62 3.81 -2.29
N ILE A 2 0.58 3.88 -2.85
CA ILE A 2 1.47 5.04 -2.84
C ILE A 2 1.79 5.37 -4.30
N ILE A 3 1.74 6.65 -4.64
CA ILE A 3 2.14 7.19 -5.94
C ILE A 3 3.40 8.02 -5.71
N TYR A 4 4.50 7.57 -6.30
CA TYR A 4 5.76 8.29 -6.32
C TYR A 4 5.85 9.19 -7.54
N ARG A 5 6.64 10.26 -7.43
CA ARG A 5 6.82 11.23 -8.51
C ARG A 5 7.42 10.56 -9.76
N GLY A 6 6.94 10.96 -10.94
CA GLY A 6 7.40 10.41 -12.23
C GLY A 6 8.64 11.08 -12.81
N ASP A 7 9.12 12.17 -12.20
CA ASP A 7 10.40 12.81 -12.52
C ASP A 7 11.61 12.06 -11.96
N LEU A 8 11.38 11.13 -11.03
CA LEU A 8 12.38 10.22 -10.50
C LEU A 8 12.74 9.14 -11.54
N ALA A 9 14.01 8.71 -11.49
CA ALA A 9 14.43 7.49 -12.16
C ALA A 9 13.79 6.27 -11.47
N GLU A 10 13.60 5.17 -12.21
CA GLU A 10 12.89 3.99 -11.71
C GLU A 10 13.58 3.34 -10.51
N ASP A 11 14.91 3.31 -10.52
CA ASP A 11 15.77 2.86 -9.42
C ASP A 11 15.70 3.77 -8.19
N ALA A 12 15.46 5.07 -8.39
CA ALA A 12 15.28 6.01 -7.29
C ALA A 12 13.98 5.80 -6.49
N VAL A 13 13.06 4.95 -6.96
CA VAL A 13 11.84 4.58 -6.21
C VAL A 13 12.13 3.58 -5.10
N ASP A 14 13.24 2.85 -5.18
CA ASP A 14 13.60 1.82 -4.18
C ASP A 14 13.87 2.41 -2.79
N GLU A 15 14.55 3.56 -2.72
CA GLU A 15 14.87 4.22 -1.46
C GLU A 15 13.61 4.70 -0.70
N PRO A 16 12.68 5.48 -1.29
CA PRO A 16 11.47 5.89 -0.60
C PRO A 16 10.51 4.72 -0.34
N LEU A 17 10.53 3.66 -1.16
CA LEU A 17 9.81 2.43 -0.85
C LEU A 17 10.40 1.70 0.35
N GLY A 18 11.73 1.57 0.45
CA GLY A 18 12.42 1.00 1.61
C GLY A 18 12.13 1.77 2.90
N ARG A 19 12.03 3.10 2.82
CA ARG A 19 11.58 3.94 3.94
C ARG A 19 10.13 3.66 4.34
N ALA A 20 9.23 3.50 3.38
CA ALA A 20 7.84 3.13 3.66
C ALA A 20 7.74 1.73 4.33
N LEU A 21 8.48 0.74 3.82
CA LEU A 21 8.52 -0.61 4.40
C LEU A 21 9.12 -0.61 5.81
N SER A 22 10.21 0.13 6.05
CA SER A 22 10.78 0.29 7.39
C SER A 22 9.79 0.95 8.37
N GLY A 23 8.98 1.89 7.89
CA GLY A 23 7.91 2.51 8.66
C GLY A 23 6.84 1.50 9.09
N LEU A 24 6.45 0.59 8.19
CA LEU A 24 5.52 -0.51 8.51
C LEU A 24 6.15 -1.53 9.46
N ALA A 25 7.42 -1.89 9.25
CA ALA A 25 8.16 -2.80 10.12
C ALA A 25 8.29 -2.26 11.56
N SER A 26 8.46 -0.94 11.72
CA SER A 26 8.50 -0.28 13.03
C SER A 26 7.18 -0.37 13.80
N LEU A 27 6.07 -0.62 13.10
CA LEU A 27 4.75 -0.87 13.68
C LEU A 27 4.50 -2.38 13.94
N GLY A 28 5.49 -3.24 13.73
CA GLY A 28 5.36 -4.69 13.88
C GLY A 28 4.67 -5.38 12.70
N ILE A 29 4.58 -4.72 11.54
CA ILE A 29 3.96 -5.27 10.34
C ILE A 29 5.06 -5.85 9.46
N GLU A 30 5.05 -7.15 9.28
CA GLU A 30 5.87 -7.81 8.27
C GLU A 30 5.12 -7.83 6.93
N VAL A 31 5.72 -7.22 5.92
CA VAL A 31 5.16 -7.16 4.57
C VAL A 31 5.81 -8.25 3.73
N ASP A 32 5.00 -9.14 3.17
CA ASP A 32 5.46 -10.13 2.20
C ASP A 32 5.92 -9.42 0.91
N PRO A 33 7.16 -9.66 0.42
CA PRO A 33 7.63 -9.11 -0.85
C PRO A 33 6.70 -9.40 -2.04
N GLU A 34 6.03 -10.55 -2.06
CA GLU A 34 5.09 -10.92 -3.14
C GLU A 34 3.84 -10.03 -3.15
N ARG A 35 3.54 -9.39 -2.01
CA ARG A 35 2.40 -8.47 -1.83
C ARG A 35 2.77 -7.01 -2.08
N VAL A 36 4.00 -6.74 -2.49
CA VAL A 36 4.46 -5.42 -2.94
C VAL A 36 4.38 -5.37 -4.46
N ASN A 37 3.21 -4.96 -4.96
CA ASN A 37 2.95 -4.81 -6.38
C ASN A 37 3.47 -3.46 -6.87
N ARG A 38 4.55 -3.48 -7.65
CA ARG A 38 5.13 -2.31 -8.31
C ARG A 38 4.65 -2.24 -9.74
N TRP A 39 4.08 -1.10 -10.10
CA TRP A 39 3.66 -0.85 -11.47
C TRP A 39 4.67 0.07 -12.17
N PRO A 40 4.83 -0.08 -13.48
CA PRO A 40 5.64 0.84 -14.27
C PRO A 40 5.03 2.24 -14.25
N LYS A 41 5.81 3.23 -14.72
CA LYS A 41 5.35 4.61 -14.84
C LYS A 41 4.05 4.68 -15.65
N ARG A 42 3.05 5.35 -15.09
CA ARG A 42 1.74 5.55 -15.72
C ARG A 42 1.37 7.01 -15.75
N ARG A 43 0.73 7.43 -16.85
CA ARG A 43 0.22 8.79 -17.02
C ARG A 43 -1.04 9.00 -16.18
N PHE A 44 -1.09 10.12 -15.47
CA PHE A 44 -2.26 10.55 -14.71
C PHE A 44 -3.37 11.07 -15.65
N ALA A 45 -4.61 11.01 -15.18
CA ALA A 45 -5.76 11.56 -15.92
C ALA A 45 -5.73 13.11 -15.97
N TYR A 46 -5.10 13.74 -14.99
CA TYR A 46 -4.93 15.18 -14.87
C TYR A 46 -3.61 15.47 -14.14
N GLU A 47 -3.15 16.72 -14.21
CA GLU A 47 -1.92 17.16 -13.56
C GLU A 47 -2.07 17.20 -12.03
N ILE A 48 -1.11 16.62 -11.32
CA ILE A 48 -1.03 16.65 -9.85
C ILE A 48 0.36 17.19 -9.51
N ASP A 49 0.43 18.29 -8.75
CA ASP A 49 1.69 18.93 -8.36
C ASP A 49 2.68 19.13 -9.52
N HIS A 50 2.17 19.60 -10.67
CA HIS A 50 2.93 19.80 -11.91
C HIS A 50 3.51 18.53 -12.55
N LEU A 51 3.03 17.36 -12.16
CA LEU A 51 3.40 16.08 -12.73
C LEU A 51 2.23 15.49 -13.52
N HIS A 52 2.55 14.88 -14.67
CA HIS A 52 1.58 14.17 -15.51
C HIS A 52 1.71 12.64 -15.42
N GLU A 53 2.69 12.14 -14.67
CA GLU A 53 3.02 10.73 -14.58
C GLU A 53 3.67 10.38 -13.24
N GLY A 54 3.60 9.10 -12.87
CA GLY A 54 4.21 8.60 -11.63
C GLY A 54 4.24 7.08 -11.56
N TYR A 55 4.98 6.60 -10.56
CA TYR A 55 5.12 5.17 -10.27
C TYR A 55 4.13 4.76 -9.19
N TYR A 56 3.38 3.69 -9.45
CA TYR A 56 2.38 3.21 -8.51
C TYR A 56 2.92 2.01 -7.75
N VAL A 57 2.84 2.07 -6.43
CA VAL A 57 3.16 0.93 -5.56
C VAL A 57 1.95 0.60 -4.70
N VAL A 58 1.50 -0.64 -4.82
CA VAL A 58 0.43 -1.20 -3.99
C VAL A 58 1.07 -2.17 -3.02
N ILE A 59 0.89 -1.89 -1.74
CA ILE A 59 1.37 -2.72 -0.64
C ILE A 59 0.13 -3.28 0.05
N GLU A 60 0.05 -4.60 0.14
CA GLU A 60 -0.96 -5.29 0.92
C GLU A 60 -0.32 -5.90 2.15
N PHE A 61 -0.89 -5.60 3.32
CA PHE A 61 -0.37 -6.10 4.59
C PHE A 61 -1.54 -6.34 5.55
N VAL A 62 -1.26 -7.12 6.58
CA VAL A 62 -2.22 -7.42 7.66
C VAL A 62 -1.57 -7.01 8.97
N GLY A 63 -2.36 -6.39 9.83
CA GLY A 63 -1.97 -6.16 11.21
C GLY A 63 -3.18 -5.76 12.04
N ASP A 64 -3.12 -6.08 13.33
CA ASP A 64 -4.25 -5.93 14.25
C ASP A 64 -4.12 -4.61 15.05
N GLY A 65 -5.23 -3.90 15.25
CA GLY A 65 -5.30 -2.73 16.13
C GLY A 65 -4.33 -1.57 15.85
N LEU A 66 -3.88 -1.39 14.60
CA LEU A 66 -2.80 -0.44 14.27
C LEU A 66 -3.27 1.01 14.13
N ASP A 67 -2.58 1.91 14.83
CA ASP A 67 -2.62 3.34 14.52
C ASP A 67 -1.66 3.65 13.36
N LEU A 68 -2.24 3.83 12.17
CA LEU A 68 -1.50 4.17 10.95
C LEU A 68 -1.36 5.68 10.74
N SER A 69 -1.86 6.52 11.65
CA SER A 69 -1.82 7.98 11.49
C SER A 69 -0.39 8.53 11.44
N GLY A 70 0.52 7.99 12.25
CA GLY A 70 1.95 8.34 12.23
C GLY A 70 2.62 7.95 10.91
N PHE A 71 2.26 6.79 10.37
CA PHE A 71 2.74 6.32 9.07
C PHE A 71 2.22 7.19 7.92
N GLU A 72 0.92 7.51 7.89
CA GLU A 72 0.34 8.42 6.90
C GLU A 72 0.96 9.82 6.96
N ARG A 73 1.25 10.33 8.17
CA ARG A 73 1.97 11.60 8.35
C ARG A 73 3.38 11.51 7.77
N SER A 74 4.12 10.44 8.02
CA SER A 74 5.45 10.23 7.44
C SER A 74 5.40 10.24 5.92
N LEU A 75 4.45 9.52 5.30
CA LEU A 75 4.28 9.51 3.84
C LEU A 75 3.94 10.90 3.28
N ARG A 76 3.18 11.72 4.02
CA ARG A 76 2.85 13.09 3.62
C ARG A 76 4.06 14.03 3.66
N LEU A 77 5.01 13.78 4.55
CA LEU A 77 6.22 14.59 4.70
C LEU A 77 7.31 14.22 3.68
N GLN A 78 7.15 13.11 2.95
CA GLN A 78 8.11 12.69 1.94
C GLN A 78 7.84 13.38 0.62
N ASP A 79 8.78 14.21 0.16
CA ASP A 79 8.67 14.92 -1.12
C ASP A 79 8.53 13.97 -2.32
N ALA A 80 9.08 12.76 -2.22
CA ALA A 80 8.99 11.74 -3.26
C ALA A 80 7.57 11.18 -3.46
N VAL A 81 6.65 11.39 -2.51
CA VAL A 81 5.27 10.88 -2.56
C VAL A 81 4.34 11.97 -3.06
N VAL A 82 3.72 11.73 -4.22
CA VAL A 82 2.69 12.63 -4.79
C VAL A 82 1.35 12.42 -4.08
N ARG A 83 0.99 11.15 -3.88
CA ARG A 83 -0.29 10.80 -3.25
C ARG A 83 -0.20 9.44 -2.61
N HIS A 84 -0.86 9.28 -1.47
CA HIS A 84 -1.09 7.98 -0.87
C HIS A 84 -2.57 7.80 -0.59
N LYS A 85 -3.00 6.54 -0.57
CA LYS A 85 -4.33 6.13 -0.15
C LYS A 85 -4.22 4.83 0.62
N LEU A 86 -4.61 4.89 1.88
CA LEU A 86 -4.81 3.73 2.72
C LEU A 86 -6.28 3.32 2.63
N ILE A 87 -6.54 2.02 2.48
CA ILE A 87 -7.89 1.48 2.41
C ILE A 87 -7.91 0.24 3.28
N ARG A 88 -8.85 0.19 4.23
CA ARG A 88 -9.16 -1.05 4.92
C ARG A 88 -9.93 -1.95 3.97
N LEU A 89 -9.38 -3.13 3.67
CA LEU A 89 -10.11 -4.13 2.91
C LEU A 89 -11.20 -4.76 3.78
N PRO A 90 -12.39 -5.03 3.21
CA PRO A 90 -13.38 -5.90 3.83
C PRO A 90 -12.83 -7.31 4.05
N ASP A 91 -13.26 -7.98 5.11
CA ASP A 91 -12.75 -9.30 5.49
C ASP A 91 -12.96 -10.35 4.39
N SER A 92 -14.05 -10.25 3.62
CA SER A 92 -14.34 -11.13 2.47
C SER A 92 -13.33 -11.00 1.33
N GLU A 93 -12.89 -9.77 1.02
CA GLU A 93 -11.90 -9.52 -0.02
C GLU A 93 -10.47 -9.83 0.49
N ALA A 94 -10.22 -9.61 1.78
CA ALA A 94 -8.97 -10.03 2.41
C ALA A 94 -8.81 -11.56 2.40
N ALA A 95 -9.89 -12.30 2.65
CA ALA A 95 -9.91 -13.76 2.54
C ALA A 95 -9.68 -14.23 1.09
N ARG A 96 -10.34 -13.61 0.10
CA ARG A 96 -10.10 -13.94 -1.33
C ARG A 96 -8.65 -13.74 -1.75
N ARG A 97 -7.99 -12.69 -1.25
CA ARG A 97 -6.58 -12.39 -1.54
C ARG A 97 -5.61 -13.22 -0.70
N GLY A 98 -6.12 -14.11 0.15
CA GLY A 98 -5.32 -14.94 1.05
C GLY A 98 -4.57 -14.14 2.12
N LEU A 99 -5.00 -12.90 2.40
CA LEU A 99 -4.34 -12.02 3.36
C LEU A 99 -4.53 -12.51 4.78
N LEU A 100 -5.74 -12.99 5.10
CA LEU A 100 -6.05 -13.69 6.33
C LEU A 100 -5.67 -15.16 6.12
N GLY A 101 -4.76 -15.67 6.95
CA GLY A 101 -4.38 -17.08 6.92
C GLY A 101 -5.62 -17.99 6.97
N THR A 102 -5.54 -19.13 6.28
CA THR A 102 -6.69 -20.01 6.03
C THR A 102 -7.53 -20.24 7.29
N SER A 103 -8.80 -19.88 7.20
CA SER A 103 -9.90 -20.52 7.93
C SER A 103 -11.14 -20.38 7.04
N PRO A 104 -11.85 -21.49 6.76
CA PRO A 104 -12.85 -21.55 5.72
C PRO A 104 -14.13 -20.81 6.10
N ASP A 105 -14.68 -20.08 5.14
CA ASP A 105 -16.08 -19.65 4.91
C ASP A 105 -17.03 -19.38 6.11
N PRO A 106 -17.66 -18.19 6.19
CA PRO A 106 -18.82 -17.97 7.07
C PRO A 106 -20.17 -18.39 6.46
N VAL A 107 -20.23 -19.19 5.39
CA VAL A 107 -21.49 -19.47 4.66
C VAL A 107 -22.38 -20.55 5.30
N ALA A 108 -22.10 -21.02 6.53
CA ALA A 108 -22.85 -22.11 7.17
C ALA A 108 -23.81 -21.67 8.31
N ALA A 109 -24.24 -20.41 8.37
CA ALA A 109 -25.11 -19.91 9.45
C ALA A 109 -26.57 -19.57 9.06
N GLU A 110 -27.00 -19.82 7.82
CA GLU A 110 -28.40 -19.58 7.41
C GLU A 110 -29.01 -20.81 6.73
N ALA A 111 -29.22 -21.90 7.50
CA ALA A 111 -30.21 -22.93 7.20
C ALA A 111 -30.40 -23.87 8.41
N SER A 112 -31.20 -23.45 9.39
CA SER A 112 -32.03 -24.33 10.25
C SER A 112 -33.06 -23.49 10.99
#